data_AF-A0AAV5WE48-F1
#
_entry.id   AF-A0AAV5WE48-F1
#
_cell.length_a   1.000
_cell.length_b   1.000
_cell.length_c   1.000
_cell.angle_alpha   90.00
_cell.angle_beta   90.00
_cell.angle_gamma   90.00
#
_symmetry.space_group_name_H-M   'P 1'
#
loop_
_entity.id
_entity.type
_entity.pdbx_description
1 polymer ?
#
loop_
_entity_poly.entity_id
_entity_poly.type
_entity_poly.pdbx_seq_one_letter_code
_entity_poly.pdbx_strand_id
1 'polypeptide(L)'
;LGDDSNVIRVRIKDVKGLEVKSEVNRINGFPWMLTVTRRSGYLHVNVGCEKWRESAVWRCKMNAAITVVNESEGAKPDSKKLDKVFGRDKKSHTTVFYYSTTARSRGLRVSNLNNEGSILVEATICVEGKSGDRCRILETFDFFSPSKISDVILIVEEKKLHVSRQILARHSSYFETLFYGDFKESKLSEITLEDVELDEFLILMNLIYGTEVAIDESNVEFVLKLADRFHVKRIMDAAENWMLDDDSNLNMDLYDKIRLSCQYNLATLQDQCLSQFDEIYEIVELRDSDAYQFLTEELKVNLFEKMISLWKANGNR
;
A
#
# COMPACT_ATOMS: atom_id res chain seq x y z
N LEU A 1 18.78 13.63 15.04
CA LEU A 1 18.71 12.39 14.26
C LEU A 1 17.60 12.61 13.26
N GLY A 2 17.97 12.77 11.99
CA GLY A 2 17.14 13.42 10.97
C GLY A 2 15.89 12.61 10.67
N ASP A 3 14.77 13.30 10.52
CA ASP A 3 13.48 12.75 10.15
C ASP A 3 13.56 12.21 8.70
N ASP A 4 13.89 10.92 8.58
CA ASP A 4 14.03 10.21 7.31
C ASP A 4 12.72 10.10 6.52
N SER A 5 11.58 10.48 7.12
CA SER A 5 10.24 10.46 6.52
C SER A 5 10.11 11.31 5.24
N ASN A 6 11.04 12.24 5.01
CA ASN A 6 11.04 13.14 3.85
C ASN A 6 12.12 12.80 2.81
N VAL A 7 12.75 11.62 2.90
CA VAL A 7 13.90 11.25 2.05
C VAL A 7 13.57 10.02 1.20
N ILE A 8 13.76 10.12 -0.12
CA ILE A 8 13.68 8.98 -1.04
C ILE A 8 15.09 8.57 -1.44
N ARG A 9 15.41 7.27 -1.31
CA ARG A 9 16.74 6.72 -1.61
C ARG A 9 16.66 5.69 -2.73
N VAL A 10 17.61 5.75 -3.66
CA VAL A 10 17.78 4.75 -4.72
C VAL A 10 19.25 4.37 -4.83
N ARG A 11 19.55 3.09 -4.62
CA ARG A 11 20.89 2.53 -4.82
C ARG A 11 20.99 1.87 -6.19
N ILE A 12 22.02 2.22 -6.95
CA ILE A 12 22.28 1.73 -8.31
C ILE A 12 23.61 0.95 -8.27
N LYS A 13 23.55 -0.36 -8.50
CA LYS A 13 24.74 -1.25 -8.47
C LYS A 13 25.40 -1.46 -9.83
N ASP A 14 24.63 -1.38 -10.92
CA ASP A 14 25.14 -1.44 -12.30
C ASP A 14 24.65 -0.20 -13.08
N VAL A 15 25.60 0.56 -13.61
CA VAL A 15 25.36 1.85 -14.26
C VAL A 15 25.34 1.70 -15.80
N LYS A 16 25.42 0.47 -16.33
CA LYS A 16 25.51 0.20 -17.78
C LYS A 16 24.18 0.20 -18.53
N GLY A 17 23.04 0.17 -17.85
CA GLY A 17 21.76 0.21 -18.55
C GLY A 17 20.57 0.37 -17.62
N LEU A 18 19.55 0.99 -18.19
CA LEU A 18 18.21 1.21 -17.65
C LEU A 18 17.98 2.40 -16.70
N GLU A 19 16.83 2.99 -16.97
CA GLU A 19 16.07 3.84 -16.08
C GLU A 19 15.79 3.10 -14.77
N VAL A 20 16.26 3.63 -13.65
CA VAL A 20 15.96 3.10 -12.32
C VAL A 20 14.90 3.97 -11.67
N LYS A 21 13.84 3.36 -11.17
CA LYS A 21 12.76 4.03 -10.44
C LYS A 21 12.78 3.60 -8.98
N SER A 22 12.52 4.53 -8.07
CA SER A 22 12.20 4.19 -6.68
C SER A 22 10.79 3.63 -6.58
N GLU A 23 10.49 3.02 -5.43
CA GLU A 23 9.10 2.87 -4.99
C GLU A 23 8.44 4.24 -4.81
N VAL A 24 7.11 4.26 -4.86
CA VAL A 24 6.33 5.48 -4.61
C VAL A 24 6.31 5.73 -3.10
N ASN A 25 6.86 6.87 -2.68
CA ASN A 25 6.90 7.29 -1.28
C ASN A 25 5.90 8.41 -1.04
N ARG A 26 5.03 8.27 -0.03
CA ARG A 26 4.10 9.34 0.36
C ARG A 26 4.78 10.33 1.28
N ILE A 27 4.95 11.56 0.81
CA ILE A 27 5.54 12.65 1.59
C ILE A 27 4.56 13.81 1.60
N ASN A 28 4.10 14.20 2.78
CA ASN A 28 3.09 15.24 2.99
C ASN A 28 1.76 14.97 2.22
N GLY A 29 1.41 13.69 2.03
CA GLY A 29 0.19 13.21 1.37
C GLY A 29 0.29 13.08 -0.16
N PHE A 30 1.43 13.44 -0.74
CA PHE A 30 1.66 13.32 -2.19
C PHE A 30 2.50 12.07 -2.50
N PRO A 31 2.15 11.28 -3.52
CA PRO A 31 2.96 10.17 -3.99
C PRO A 31 4.15 10.69 -4.81
N TRP A 32 5.36 10.44 -4.33
CA TRP A 32 6.60 10.86 -4.96
C TRP A 32 7.39 9.66 -5.47
N MET A 33 8.03 9.81 -6.62
CA MET A 33 8.92 8.81 -7.18
C MET A 33 10.19 9.48 -7.70
N LEU A 34 11.33 8.84 -7.43
CA LEU A 34 12.61 9.23 -7.99
C LEU A 34 12.92 8.37 -9.21
N THR A 35 13.30 9.00 -10.32
CA THR A 35 13.71 8.30 -11.54
C THR A 35 15.11 8.75 -11.95
N VAL A 36 16.02 7.79 -12.06
CA VAL A 36 17.40 8.02 -12.48
C VAL A 36 17.60 7.44 -13.88
N THR A 37 18.05 8.27 -14.82
CA THR A 37 18.34 7.84 -16.20
C THR A 37 19.74 8.29 -16.60
N ARG A 38 20.45 7.42 -17.33
CA ARG A 38 21.72 7.79 -17.97
C ARG A 38 21.47 8.15 -19.42
N ARG A 39 21.80 9.38 -19.82
CA ARG A 39 21.71 9.83 -21.22
C ARG A 39 22.95 10.63 -21.57
N SER A 40 23.56 10.32 -22.72
CA SER A 40 24.72 11.05 -23.27
C SER A 40 25.89 11.22 -22.27
N GLY A 41 26.11 10.22 -21.41
CA GLY A 41 27.18 10.26 -20.39
C GLY A 41 26.86 11.01 -19.10
N TYR A 42 25.65 11.56 -18.96
CA TYR A 42 25.19 12.25 -17.75
C TYR A 42 24.14 11.44 -17.00
N LEU A 43 24.11 11.60 -15.69
CA LEU A 43 23.05 11.09 -14.83
C LEU A 43 21.97 12.16 -14.66
N HIS A 44 20.74 11.79 -15.01
CA HIS A 44 19.55 12.63 -14.89
C HIS A 44 18.67 12.08 -13.77
N VAL A 45 18.53 12.84 -12.71
CA VAL A 45 17.61 12.55 -11.61
C VAL A 45 16.36 13.40 -11.80
N ASN A 46 15.21 12.73 -11.87
CA ASN A 46 13.90 13.34 -11.91
C ASN A 46 13.18 13.02 -10.60
N VAL A 47 12.57 14.04 -9.99
CA VAL A 47 11.60 13.86 -8.91
C VAL A 47 10.22 14.06 -9.53
N GLY A 48 9.40 13.02 -9.50
CA GLY A 48 8.05 13.01 -10.04
C GLY A 48 7.00 12.94 -8.94
N CYS A 49 5.84 13.55 -9.17
CA CYS A 49 4.67 13.40 -8.31
C CYS A 49 3.54 12.74 -9.10
N GLU A 50 3.07 11.58 -8.63
CA GLU A 50 2.04 10.79 -9.31
C GLU A 50 0.61 11.14 -8.89
N LYS A 51 0.41 12.28 -8.19
CA LYS A 51 -0.90 12.71 -7.68
C LYS A 51 -1.97 12.86 -8.77
N TRP A 52 -1.55 13.04 -10.03
CA TRP A 52 -2.45 13.07 -11.19
C TRP A 52 -3.21 11.75 -11.41
N ARG A 53 -2.70 10.62 -10.92
CA ARG A 53 -3.42 9.33 -10.91
C ARG A 53 -4.57 9.31 -9.90
N GLU A 54 -4.43 10.05 -8.80
CA GLU A 54 -5.43 10.10 -7.73
C GLU A 54 -6.46 11.23 -7.94
N SER A 55 -6.03 12.36 -8.53
CA SER A 55 -6.91 13.52 -8.71
C SER A 55 -6.38 14.44 -9.81
N ALA A 56 -7.31 15.05 -10.56
CA ALA A 56 -7.00 16.16 -11.47
C ALA A 56 -6.94 17.52 -10.76
N VAL A 57 -7.40 17.61 -9.50
CA VAL A 57 -7.57 18.86 -8.74
C VAL A 57 -6.54 18.92 -7.62
N TRP A 58 -5.31 19.26 -7.96
CA TRP A 58 -4.24 19.44 -6.98
C TRP A 58 -3.18 20.42 -7.46
N ARG A 59 -2.46 20.98 -6.49
CA ARG A 59 -1.23 21.74 -6.70
C ARG A 59 -0.33 21.54 -5.49
N CYS A 60 0.95 21.32 -5.76
CA CYS A 60 2.00 21.16 -4.76
C CYS A 60 3.20 22.05 -5.14
N LYS A 61 3.58 22.98 -4.27
CA LYS A 61 4.85 23.71 -4.36
C LYS A 61 5.88 22.96 -3.53
N MET A 62 6.97 22.60 -4.18
CA MET A 62 8.03 21.73 -3.67
C MET A 62 9.39 22.40 -3.80
N ASN A 63 10.21 22.23 -2.77
CA ASN A 63 11.66 22.32 -2.89
C ASN A 63 12.26 20.94 -2.58
N ALA A 64 13.23 20.51 -3.38
CA ALA A 64 13.94 19.26 -3.20
C ALA A 64 15.45 19.48 -3.22
N ALA A 65 16.18 18.75 -2.39
CA ALA A 65 17.63 18.64 -2.47
C ALA A 65 17.98 17.23 -2.95
N ILE A 66 18.60 17.13 -4.12
CA ILE A 66 19.07 15.86 -4.69
C ILE A 66 20.55 15.75 -4.39
N THR A 67 20.94 14.69 -3.69
CA THR A 67 22.32 14.37 -3.37
C THR A 67 22.70 13.06 -4.04
N VAL A 68 23.86 13.03 -4.68
CA VAL A 68 24.43 11.82 -5.26
C VAL A 68 25.72 11.51 -4.53
N VAL A 69 25.77 10.32 -3.94
CA VAL A 69 26.91 9.80 -3.21
C VAL A 69 27.49 8.63 -4.01
N ASN A 70 28.77 8.74 -4.36
CA ASN A 70 29.51 7.59 -4.87
C ASN A 70 30.02 6.81 -3.64
N GLU A 71 29.66 5.54 -3.51
CA GLU A 71 30.04 4.71 -2.36
C GLU A 71 31.52 4.26 -2.42
N SER A 72 32.28 4.68 -3.45
CA SER A 72 33.74 4.51 -3.53
C SER A 72 34.47 5.40 -2.53
N GLU A 73 35.53 4.90 -1.87
CA GLU A 73 36.29 5.63 -0.85
C GLU A 73 36.77 7.03 -1.33
N GLY A 74 36.40 8.07 -0.58
CA GLY A 74 36.92 9.43 -0.73
C GLY A 74 36.14 10.38 -1.65
N ALA A 75 35.06 9.94 -2.29
CA ALA A 75 34.24 10.82 -3.14
C ALA A 75 33.36 11.77 -2.32
N LYS A 76 33.42 13.08 -2.60
CA LYS A 76 32.50 14.05 -1.98
C LYS A 76 31.11 13.93 -2.59
N PRO A 77 30.03 14.02 -1.78
CA PRO A 77 28.67 14.04 -2.30
C PRO A 77 28.44 15.30 -3.14
N ASP A 78 27.80 15.14 -4.30
CA ASP A 78 27.38 16.27 -5.13
C ASP A 78 25.89 16.50 -4.90
N SER A 79 25.48 17.76 -4.68
CA SER A 79 24.11 18.10 -4.33
C SER A 79 23.56 19.24 -5.18
N LYS A 80 22.30 19.13 -5.58
CA LYS A 80 21.57 20.15 -6.34
C LYS A 80 20.22 20.41 -5.71
N LYS A 81 19.87 21.68 -5.57
CA LYS A 81 18.53 22.12 -5.14
C LYS A 81 17.62 22.31 -6.33
N LEU A 82 16.33 22.10 -6.10
CA LEU A 82 15.33 22.07 -7.14
C LEU A 82 14.00 22.58 -6.61
N ASP A 83 13.49 23.64 -7.21
CA ASP A 83 12.20 24.24 -6.84
C ASP A 83 11.21 24.02 -7.99
N LYS A 84 10.03 23.48 -7.66
CA LYS A 84 9.02 23.18 -8.67
C LYS A 84 7.61 23.26 -8.10
N VAL A 85 6.69 23.72 -8.95
CA VAL A 85 5.25 23.59 -8.70
C VAL A 85 4.72 22.46 -9.58
N PHE A 86 4.15 21.45 -8.93
CA PHE A 86 3.44 20.34 -9.53
C PHE A 86 1.93 20.59 -9.49
N GLY A 87 1.20 20.08 -10.48
CA GLY A 87 -0.24 20.27 -10.63
C GLY A 87 -0.62 20.71 -12.05
N ARG A 88 -1.87 21.17 -12.21
CA ARG A 88 -2.39 21.64 -13.50
C ARG A 88 -1.75 22.97 -13.91
N ASP A 89 -1.19 23.01 -15.13
CA ASP A 89 -0.60 24.22 -15.71
C ASP A 89 -1.69 25.26 -16.02
N LYS A 90 -1.45 26.52 -15.64
CA LYS A 90 -2.31 27.67 -15.96
C LYS A 90 -1.93 28.35 -17.28
N LYS A 91 -0.83 27.95 -17.93
CA LYS A 91 -0.26 28.67 -19.09
C LYS A 91 -0.69 28.17 -20.47
N SER A 92 -1.49 27.10 -20.60
CA SER A 92 -2.02 26.68 -21.90
C SER A 92 -3.45 27.20 -22.14
N HIS A 93 -3.59 28.23 -22.98
CA HIS A 93 -4.87 28.64 -23.57
C HIS A 93 -5.32 27.74 -24.74
N THR A 94 -4.81 26.51 -24.78
CA THR A 94 -5.13 25.48 -25.76
C THR A 94 -5.58 24.24 -25.01
N THR A 95 -6.63 23.57 -25.49
CA THR A 95 -7.33 22.38 -24.93
C THR A 95 -6.46 21.12 -24.80
N VAL A 96 -5.15 21.28 -24.60
CA VAL A 96 -4.21 20.21 -24.27
C VAL A 96 -3.72 20.45 -22.84
N PHE A 97 -4.14 19.55 -21.95
CA PHE A 97 -3.81 19.54 -20.53
C PHE A 97 -2.37 19.02 -20.37
N TYR A 98 -1.40 19.91 -20.16
CA TYR A 98 -0.06 19.48 -19.76
C TYR A 98 0.04 19.54 -18.23
N TYR A 99 0.10 18.37 -17.59
CA TYR A 99 0.49 18.26 -16.19
C TYR A 99 2.02 18.39 -16.09
N SER A 100 2.51 19.27 -15.22
CA SER A 100 3.94 19.26 -14.87
C SER A 100 4.16 18.13 -13.86
N THR A 101 4.49 16.93 -14.34
CA THR A 101 4.64 15.72 -13.51
C THR A 101 6.04 15.49 -12.99
N THR A 102 7.05 16.18 -13.51
CA THR A 102 8.46 15.97 -13.15
C THR A 102 9.24 17.28 -13.03
N ALA A 103 10.21 17.28 -12.12
CA ALA A 103 11.21 18.32 -11.98
C ALA A 103 12.59 17.73 -12.31
N ARG A 104 13.32 18.37 -13.23
CA ARG A 104 14.59 17.86 -13.78
C ARG A 104 15.78 18.62 -13.23
N SER A 105 16.75 17.91 -12.65
CA SER A 105 18.09 18.47 -12.47
C SER A 105 18.81 18.41 -13.82
N ARG A 106 19.32 19.55 -14.32
CA ARG A 106 20.20 19.51 -15.50
C ARG A 106 21.51 18.81 -15.10
N GLY A 107 21.79 17.70 -15.77
CA GLY A 107 23.04 16.91 -15.81
C GLY A 107 23.95 17.03 -14.59
N LEU A 108 23.92 16.04 -13.70
CA LEU A 108 24.99 15.86 -12.72
C LEU A 108 26.15 15.14 -13.43
N ARG A 109 27.32 15.76 -13.48
CA ARG A 109 28.52 15.14 -14.05
C ARG A 109 29.18 14.32 -12.93
N VAL A 110 28.83 13.04 -12.85
CA VAL A 110 29.53 12.15 -11.91
C VAL A 110 30.87 11.78 -12.55
N SER A 111 31.92 12.50 -12.17
CA SER A 111 33.30 12.09 -12.49
C SER A 111 33.61 10.77 -11.78
N ASN A 112 34.20 9.82 -12.49
CA ASN A 112 34.67 8.52 -11.99
C ASN A 112 33.60 7.46 -11.71
N LEU A 113 32.62 7.31 -12.62
CA LEU A 113 31.85 6.06 -12.69
C LEU A 113 32.67 5.00 -13.43
N ASN A 114 33.59 4.35 -12.70
CA ASN A 114 34.10 3.06 -13.14
C ASN A 114 32.89 2.12 -13.22
N ASN A 115 32.84 1.25 -14.23
CA ASN A 115 31.69 0.39 -14.54
C ASN A 115 31.36 -0.66 -13.46
N GLU A 116 31.93 -0.57 -12.25
CA GLU A 116 31.84 -1.53 -11.14
C GLU A 116 31.50 -0.84 -9.79
N GLY A 117 31.15 0.45 -9.77
CA GLY A 117 30.83 1.19 -8.54
C GLY A 117 29.32 1.32 -8.26
N SER A 118 28.94 1.28 -6.98
CA SER A 118 27.57 1.57 -6.54
C SER A 118 27.37 3.06 -6.23
N ILE A 119 26.23 3.59 -6.67
CA ILE A 119 25.81 4.98 -6.44
C ILE A 119 24.57 4.99 -5.56
N LEU A 120 24.55 5.86 -4.55
CA LEU A 120 23.34 6.18 -3.80
C LEU A 120 22.84 7.57 -4.24
N VAL A 121 21.58 7.63 -4.67
CA VAL A 121 20.88 8.88 -4.96
C VAL A 121 19.84 9.11 -3.87
N GLU A 122 19.92 10.26 -3.22
CA GLU A 122 18.98 10.68 -2.18
C GLU A 122 18.25 11.95 -2.64
N ALA A 123 16.93 11.99 -2.50
CA ALA A 123 16.15 13.21 -2.66
C ALA A 123 15.44 13.54 -1.35
N THR A 124 15.83 14.65 -0.73
CA THR A 124 15.13 15.23 0.41
C THR A 124 14.06 16.18 -0.11
N ILE A 125 12.82 15.92 0.27
CA ILE A 125 11.64 16.54 -0.30
C ILE A 125 10.96 17.44 0.75
N CYS A 126 10.69 18.70 0.40
CA CYS A 126 9.98 19.65 1.25
C CYS A 126 8.80 20.26 0.51
N VAL A 127 7.59 20.10 1.06
CA VAL A 127 6.36 20.70 0.51
C VAL A 127 6.10 22.03 1.20
N GLU A 128 6.22 23.13 0.46
CA GLU A 128 6.04 24.49 0.99
C GLU A 128 4.59 24.98 0.94
N GLY A 129 3.77 24.41 0.07
CA GLY A 129 2.38 24.82 -0.08
C GLY A 129 1.56 23.89 -0.96
N LYS A 130 0.32 23.63 -0.57
CA LYS A 130 -0.59 22.74 -1.31
C LYS A 130 -2.02 23.27 -1.39
N SER A 131 -2.73 22.91 -2.45
CA SER A 131 -4.15 23.25 -2.64
C SER A 131 -4.86 22.18 -3.46
N GLY A 132 -6.17 22.02 -3.26
CA GLY A 132 -6.99 21.01 -3.95
C GLY A 132 -6.86 19.59 -3.37
N ASP A 133 -5.88 19.37 -2.50
CA ASP A 133 -5.70 18.14 -1.75
C ASP A 133 -5.81 18.46 -0.26
N ARG A 134 -6.77 17.83 0.43
CA ARG A 134 -6.87 17.94 1.88
C ARG A 134 -5.65 17.22 2.47
N CYS A 135 -4.94 17.87 3.38
CA CYS A 135 -3.93 17.18 4.17
C CYS A 135 -4.67 16.11 4.99
N ARG A 136 -4.65 14.85 4.54
CA ARG A 136 -4.97 13.75 5.45
C ARG A 136 -3.94 13.82 6.57
N ILE A 137 -4.39 13.74 7.82
CA ILE A 137 -3.46 13.67 8.94
C ILE A 137 -2.71 12.35 8.76
N LEU A 138 -1.41 12.42 8.48
CA LEU A 138 -0.53 11.27 8.26
C LEU A 138 0.02 10.89 9.63
N GLU A 139 -0.84 10.35 10.50
CA GLU A 139 -0.34 9.78 11.74
C GLU A 139 0.35 8.46 11.38
N THR A 140 1.68 8.49 11.29
CA THR A 140 2.49 7.28 11.40
C THR A 140 2.65 6.99 12.89
N PHE A 141 2.25 5.81 13.33
CA PHE A 141 2.36 5.43 14.73
C PHE A 141 3.67 4.64 14.96
N ASP A 142 4.55 5.16 15.81
CA ASP A 142 5.72 4.40 16.26
C ASP A 142 5.29 3.44 17.37
N PHE A 143 5.07 2.18 17.01
CA PHE A 143 4.73 1.13 17.96
C PHE A 143 5.94 0.65 18.79
N PHE A 144 7.18 0.96 18.41
CA PHE A 144 8.36 0.45 19.11
C PHE A 144 8.80 1.34 20.28
N SER A 145 8.29 2.57 20.34
CA SER A 145 8.56 3.50 21.43
C SER A 145 7.30 3.74 22.27
N PRO A 146 7.43 3.89 23.60
CA PRO A 146 6.30 4.27 24.44
C PRO A 146 5.79 5.67 24.09
N SER A 147 4.47 5.84 24.11
CA SER A 147 3.80 7.13 23.94
C SER A 147 2.98 7.48 25.17
N LYS A 148 2.45 8.71 25.23
CA LYS A 148 1.59 9.15 26.35
C LYS A 148 0.28 8.37 26.46
N ILE A 149 -0.11 7.65 25.40
CA ILE A 149 -1.37 6.92 25.31
C ILE A 149 -1.18 5.40 25.26
N SER A 150 0.06 4.91 25.23
CA SER A 150 0.35 3.48 25.32
C SER A 150 0.33 3.03 26.78
N ASP A 151 -0.48 2.04 27.10
CA ASP A 151 -0.68 1.51 28.46
C ASP A 151 -0.45 -0.01 28.56
N VAL A 152 -0.19 -0.69 27.44
CA VAL A 152 0.15 -2.12 27.39
C VAL A 152 1.22 -2.39 26.33
N ILE A 153 1.98 -3.46 26.52
CA ILE A 153 2.97 -3.96 25.58
C ILE A 153 2.50 -5.30 25.01
N LEU A 154 2.42 -5.40 23.69
CA LEU A 154 2.25 -6.66 22.99
C LEU A 154 3.62 -7.17 22.55
N ILE A 155 3.93 -8.44 22.81
CA ILE A 155 5.16 -9.09 22.35
C ILE A 155 4.81 -9.96 21.15
N VAL A 156 5.38 -9.63 20.00
CA VAL A 156 5.21 -10.37 18.73
C VAL A 156 6.60 -10.67 18.20
N GLU A 157 6.92 -11.95 17.96
CA GLU A 157 8.27 -12.37 17.53
C GLU A 157 9.41 -11.73 18.34
N GLU A 158 9.28 -11.78 19.67
CA GLU A 158 10.23 -11.19 20.64
C GLU A 158 10.38 -9.65 20.57
N LYS A 159 9.62 -8.96 19.71
CA LYS A 159 9.58 -7.49 19.64
C LYS A 159 8.47 -6.93 20.51
N LYS A 160 8.77 -5.83 21.20
CA LYS A 160 7.83 -5.11 22.07
C LYS A 160 7.12 -4.02 21.29
N LEU A 161 5.80 -4.09 21.26
CA LEU A 161 4.90 -3.11 20.65
C LEU A 161 4.11 -2.39 21.73
N HIS A 162 4.34 -1.08 21.87
CA HIS A 162 3.66 -0.19 22.80
C HIS A 162 2.33 0.30 22.20
N VAL A 163 1.21 -0.14 22.78
CA VAL A 163 -0.14 0.12 22.25
C VAL A 163 -1.10 0.57 23.35
N SER A 164 -2.27 1.07 22.93
CA SER A 164 -3.39 1.43 23.81
C SER A 164 -4.44 0.33 23.88
N ARG A 165 -4.74 -0.17 25.08
CA ARG A 165 -5.84 -1.12 25.34
C ARG A 165 -7.17 -0.61 24.80
N GLN A 166 -7.46 0.66 25.05
CA GLN A 166 -8.75 1.25 24.70
C GLN A 166 -8.97 1.30 23.18
N ILE A 167 -7.93 1.67 22.42
CA ILE A 167 -8.01 1.73 20.95
C ILE A 167 -8.24 0.33 20.38
N LEU A 168 -7.43 -0.64 20.81
CA LEU A 168 -7.56 -2.02 20.33
C LEU A 168 -8.90 -2.64 20.70
N ALA A 169 -9.32 -2.55 21.96
CA ALA A 169 -10.60 -3.07 22.42
C ALA A 169 -11.80 -2.44 21.71
N ARG A 170 -11.72 -1.14 21.36
CA ARG A 170 -12.77 -0.46 20.60
C ARG A 170 -12.99 -1.05 19.22
N HIS A 171 -11.93 -1.59 18.60
CA HIS A 171 -11.96 -2.10 17.23
C HIS A 171 -11.98 -3.63 17.15
N SER A 172 -11.70 -4.34 18.25
CA SER A 172 -11.56 -5.79 18.31
C SER A 172 -12.20 -6.35 19.58
N SER A 173 -13.20 -7.22 19.41
CA SER A 173 -13.82 -7.91 20.55
C SER A 173 -12.87 -8.91 21.21
N TYR A 174 -11.89 -9.43 20.46
CA TYR A 174 -10.81 -10.25 21.01
C TYR A 174 -9.97 -9.44 22.01
N PHE A 175 -9.48 -8.26 21.60
CA PHE A 175 -8.68 -7.41 22.48
C PHE A 175 -9.50 -6.82 23.63
N GLU A 176 -10.79 -6.53 23.41
CA GLU A 176 -11.70 -6.16 24.50
C GLU A 176 -11.76 -7.25 25.57
N THR A 177 -11.95 -8.50 25.16
CA THR A 177 -11.98 -9.65 26.06
C THR A 177 -10.63 -9.89 26.73
N LEU A 178 -9.53 -9.76 25.98
CA LEU A 178 -8.17 -9.95 26.49
C LEU A 178 -7.80 -8.91 27.56
N PHE A 179 -8.17 -7.65 27.35
CA PHE A 179 -7.75 -6.53 28.20
C PHE A 179 -8.73 -6.20 29.32
N TYR A 180 -10.03 -6.44 29.12
CA TYR A 180 -11.08 -6.05 30.06
C TYR A 180 -11.93 -7.24 30.55
N GLY A 181 -11.61 -8.47 30.12
CA GLY A 181 -12.23 -9.68 30.65
C GLY A 181 -11.60 -10.15 31.97
N ASP A 182 -12.16 -11.23 32.51
CA ASP A 182 -11.78 -11.81 33.82
C ASP A 182 -10.56 -12.76 33.75
N PHE A 183 -9.78 -12.69 32.67
CA PHE A 183 -8.60 -13.53 32.46
C PHE A 183 -7.38 -13.02 33.24
N LYS A 184 -6.31 -13.82 33.32
CA LYS A 184 -5.07 -13.39 34.02
C LYS A 184 -4.35 -12.31 33.23
N GLU A 185 -4.47 -12.40 31.91
CA GLU A 185 -3.86 -11.56 30.89
C GLU A 185 -4.32 -10.10 31.01
N SER A 186 -5.57 -9.84 31.44
CA SER A 186 -6.10 -8.49 31.62
C SER A 186 -5.34 -7.67 32.67
N LYS A 187 -4.61 -8.34 33.57
CA LYS A 187 -3.79 -7.72 34.63
C LYS A 187 -2.33 -7.55 34.23
N LEU A 188 -1.91 -8.09 33.09
CA LEU A 188 -0.53 -8.02 32.64
C LEU A 188 -0.24 -6.70 31.92
N SER A 189 0.95 -6.16 32.15
CA SER A 189 1.49 -5.02 31.40
C SER A 189 2.15 -5.42 30.09
N GLU A 190 2.59 -6.68 29.97
CA GLU A 190 3.18 -7.27 28.77
C GLU A 190 2.44 -8.58 28.44
N ILE A 191 2.00 -8.73 27.19
CA ILE A 191 1.23 -9.89 26.71
C ILE A 191 1.86 -10.41 25.42
N THR A 192 2.21 -11.68 25.37
CA THR A 192 2.77 -12.32 24.18
C THR A 192 1.65 -12.80 23.25
N LEU A 193 1.76 -12.47 21.97
CA LEU A 193 0.92 -13.03 20.91
C LEU A 193 1.73 -14.06 20.13
N GLU A 194 1.32 -15.32 20.22
CA GLU A 194 1.96 -16.45 19.54
C GLU A 194 1.38 -16.62 18.11
N ASP A 195 2.13 -17.26 17.22
CA ASP A 195 1.73 -17.57 15.84
C ASP A 195 1.32 -16.34 15.00
N VAL A 196 1.98 -15.20 15.21
CA VAL A 196 1.72 -13.95 14.47
C VAL A 196 3.05 -13.44 13.91
N GLU A 197 3.09 -13.20 12.60
CA GLU A 197 4.23 -12.56 11.95
C GLU A 197 4.23 -11.06 12.26
N LEU A 198 5.38 -10.51 12.65
CA LEU A 198 5.49 -9.13 13.09
C LEU A 198 5.07 -8.13 12.00
N ASP A 199 5.54 -8.34 10.78
CA ASP A 199 5.32 -7.41 9.66
C ASP A 199 3.83 -7.36 9.26
N GLU A 200 3.16 -8.52 9.20
CA GLU A 200 1.71 -8.62 8.96
C GLU A 200 0.92 -7.94 10.09
N PHE A 201 1.33 -8.14 11.34
CA PHE A 201 0.65 -7.55 12.50
C PHE A 201 0.80 -6.03 12.56
N LEU A 202 1.96 -5.49 12.18
CA LEU A 202 2.17 -4.05 12.08
C LEU A 202 1.22 -3.43 11.04
N ILE A 203 0.94 -4.11 9.94
CA ILE A 203 -0.04 -3.65 8.94
C ILE A 203 -1.45 -3.61 9.55
N LEU A 204 -1.88 -4.67 10.24
CA LEU A 204 -3.17 -4.66 10.95
C LEU A 204 -3.25 -3.52 11.99
N MET A 205 -2.17 -3.29 12.76
CA MET A 205 -2.11 -2.20 13.73
C MET A 205 -2.24 -0.83 13.07
N ASN A 206 -1.54 -0.61 11.97
CA ASN A 206 -1.64 0.61 11.20
C ASN A 206 -3.06 0.85 10.66
N LEU A 207 -3.79 -0.21 10.27
CA LEU A 207 -5.19 -0.13 9.86
C LEU A 207 -6.13 0.19 11.04
N ILE A 208 -5.93 -0.44 12.21
CA ILE A 208 -6.73 -0.17 13.41
C ILE A 208 -6.54 1.26 13.91
N TYR A 209 -5.30 1.76 13.90
CA TYR A 209 -4.97 3.12 14.34
C TYR A 209 -5.29 4.19 13.29
N GLY A 210 -5.75 3.80 12.09
CA GLY A 210 -6.21 4.73 11.05
C GLY A 210 -5.07 5.51 10.39
N THR A 211 -3.92 4.88 10.20
CA THR A 211 -2.75 5.46 9.51
C THR A 211 -2.93 5.44 7.98
N GLU A 212 -1.88 5.73 7.20
CA GLU A 212 -1.93 5.75 5.72
C GLU A 212 -1.91 4.37 5.05
N VAL A 213 -1.65 3.29 5.80
CA VAL A 213 -1.60 1.94 5.23
C VAL A 213 -2.96 1.60 4.62
N ALA A 214 -2.95 1.17 3.37
CA ALA A 214 -4.13 0.81 2.61
C ALA A 214 -4.13 -0.69 2.33
N ILE A 215 -5.33 -1.25 2.18
CA ILE A 215 -5.47 -2.62 1.72
C ILE A 215 -5.18 -2.65 0.21
N ASP A 216 -4.43 -3.66 -0.22
CA ASP A 216 -4.09 -3.93 -1.61
C ASP A 216 -3.92 -5.43 -1.86
N GLU A 217 -3.64 -5.82 -3.11
CA GLU A 217 -3.47 -7.22 -3.53
C GLU A 217 -2.40 -7.96 -2.71
N SER A 218 -1.32 -7.26 -2.34
CA SER A 218 -0.20 -7.88 -1.63
C SER A 218 -0.49 -8.16 -0.16
N ASN A 219 -1.49 -7.49 0.42
CA ASN A 219 -1.77 -7.56 1.85
C ASN A 219 -3.16 -8.07 2.23
N VAL A 220 -4.13 -8.05 1.32
CA VAL A 220 -5.52 -8.37 1.62
C VAL A 220 -5.70 -9.74 2.26
N GLU A 221 -4.94 -10.75 1.83
CA GLU A 221 -5.07 -12.12 2.33
C GLU A 221 -4.67 -12.26 3.80
N PHE A 222 -3.48 -11.77 4.19
CA PHE A 222 -3.08 -11.84 5.60
C PHE A 222 -3.83 -10.81 6.46
N VAL A 223 -4.28 -9.69 5.88
CA VAL A 223 -5.16 -8.73 6.56
C VAL A 223 -6.48 -9.40 6.94
N LEU A 224 -7.11 -10.15 6.02
CA LEU A 224 -8.32 -10.93 6.31
C LEU A 224 -8.05 -11.99 7.40
N LYS A 225 -6.94 -12.75 7.28
CA LYS A 225 -6.54 -13.76 8.26
C LYS A 225 -6.43 -13.19 9.67
N LEU A 226 -5.72 -12.07 9.82
CA LEU A 226 -5.51 -11.44 11.12
C LEU A 226 -6.77 -10.72 11.63
N ALA A 227 -7.52 -10.05 10.75
CA ALA A 227 -8.75 -9.38 11.11
C ALA A 227 -9.82 -10.38 11.56
N ASP A 228 -9.92 -11.55 10.92
CA ASP A 228 -10.79 -12.64 11.37
C ASP A 228 -10.32 -13.17 12.73
N ARG A 229 -9.04 -13.54 12.87
CA ARG A 229 -8.45 -14.05 14.12
C ARG A 229 -8.64 -13.11 15.30
N PHE A 230 -8.44 -11.81 15.11
CA PHE A 230 -8.57 -10.79 16.15
C PHE A 230 -9.95 -10.14 16.15
N HIS A 231 -10.93 -10.66 15.42
CA HIS A 231 -12.32 -10.20 15.42
C HIS A 231 -12.47 -8.68 15.12
N VAL A 232 -11.73 -8.18 14.13
CA VAL A 232 -11.67 -6.77 13.72
C VAL A 232 -12.62 -6.52 12.54
N LYS A 233 -13.93 -6.56 12.82
CA LYS A 233 -14.99 -6.53 11.78
C LYS A 233 -14.86 -5.39 10.77
N ARG A 234 -14.52 -4.19 11.23
CA ARG A 234 -14.38 -3.02 10.34
C ARG A 234 -13.28 -3.20 9.30
N ILE A 235 -12.24 -3.97 9.61
CA ILE A 235 -11.16 -4.27 8.65
C ILE A 235 -11.60 -5.39 7.70
N MET A 236 -12.38 -6.37 8.17
CA MET A 236 -13.02 -7.36 7.29
C MET A 236 -13.89 -6.66 6.25
N ASP A 237 -14.75 -5.73 6.68
CA ASP A 237 -15.59 -4.93 5.78
C ASP A 237 -14.74 -4.10 4.81
N ALA A 238 -13.63 -3.52 5.27
CA ALA A 238 -12.74 -2.73 4.42
C ALA A 238 -12.05 -3.59 3.35
N ALA A 239 -11.63 -4.82 3.71
CA ALA A 239 -11.04 -5.77 2.77
C ALA A 239 -12.08 -6.25 1.74
N GLU A 240 -13.30 -6.57 2.17
CA GLU A 240 -14.40 -6.92 1.26
C GLU A 240 -14.71 -5.79 0.28
N ASN A 241 -14.85 -4.55 0.79
CA ASN A 241 -15.11 -3.39 -0.05
C ASN A 241 -13.96 -3.11 -1.04
N TRP A 242 -12.71 -3.33 -0.64
CA TRP A 242 -11.58 -3.20 -1.55
C TRP A 242 -11.69 -4.21 -2.69
N MET A 243 -12.03 -5.48 -2.41
CA MET A 243 -12.21 -6.52 -3.43
C MET A 243 -13.45 -6.30 -4.31
N LEU A 244 -14.47 -5.59 -3.83
CA LEU A 244 -15.67 -5.24 -4.59
C LEU A 244 -15.47 -4.07 -5.57
N ASP A 245 -14.44 -3.23 -5.36
CA ASP A 245 -14.19 -2.07 -6.20
C ASP A 245 -13.86 -2.49 -7.66
N ASP A 246 -14.51 -1.87 -8.65
CA ASP A 246 -14.30 -2.22 -10.06
C ASP A 246 -12.86 -1.94 -10.52
N ASP A 247 -12.19 -0.96 -9.92
CA ASP A 247 -10.76 -0.71 -10.17
C ASP A 247 -9.88 -1.83 -9.57
N SER A 248 -10.36 -2.57 -8.56
CA SER A 248 -9.65 -3.72 -7.98
C SER A 248 -9.91 -5.03 -8.72
N ASN A 249 -11.01 -5.15 -9.49
CA ASN A 249 -11.26 -6.28 -10.40
C ASN A 249 -10.11 -6.47 -11.42
N LEU A 250 -9.34 -5.42 -11.72
CA LEU A 250 -8.14 -5.51 -12.57
C LEU A 250 -6.90 -6.05 -11.84
N ASN A 251 -6.91 -6.08 -10.50
CA ASN A 251 -5.73 -6.39 -9.68
C ASN A 251 -5.83 -7.74 -8.96
N MET A 252 -6.97 -8.44 -8.97
CA MET A 252 -7.08 -9.74 -8.30
C MET A 252 -7.93 -10.71 -9.11
N ASP A 253 -7.43 -11.93 -9.26
CA ASP A 253 -8.10 -13.01 -10.00
C ASP A 253 -9.45 -13.40 -9.36
N LEU A 254 -10.42 -13.73 -10.21
CA LEU A 254 -11.78 -14.07 -9.77
C LEU A 254 -11.79 -15.31 -8.85
N TYR A 255 -10.95 -16.31 -9.12
CA TYR A 255 -10.90 -17.53 -8.30
C TYR A 255 -10.25 -17.28 -6.94
N ASP A 256 -9.30 -16.36 -6.85
CA ASP A 256 -8.77 -15.89 -5.57
C ASP A 256 -9.83 -15.11 -4.76
N LYS A 257 -10.63 -14.25 -5.41
CA LYS A 257 -11.77 -13.60 -4.76
C LYS A 257 -12.79 -14.61 -4.24
N ILE A 258 -13.13 -15.63 -5.03
CA ILE A 258 -14.04 -16.70 -4.62
C ILE A 258 -13.45 -17.46 -3.41
N ARG A 259 -12.19 -17.88 -3.48
CA ARG A 259 -11.49 -18.58 -2.38
C ARG A 259 -11.56 -17.78 -1.09
N LEU A 260 -11.12 -16.53 -1.10
CA LEU A 260 -11.10 -15.67 0.10
C LEU A 260 -12.52 -15.36 0.60
N SER A 261 -13.44 -15.04 -0.31
CA SER A 261 -14.83 -14.75 0.07
C SER A 261 -15.52 -15.93 0.73
N CYS A 262 -15.21 -17.17 0.33
CA CYS A 262 -15.72 -18.36 0.98
C CYS A 262 -15.05 -18.59 2.33
N GLN A 263 -13.72 -18.51 2.38
CA GLN A 263 -12.94 -18.76 3.59
C GLN A 263 -13.34 -17.83 4.75
N TYR A 264 -13.63 -16.57 4.43
CA TYR A 264 -13.97 -15.53 5.42
C TYR A 264 -15.45 -15.13 5.42
N ASN A 265 -16.31 -15.91 4.75
CA ASN A 265 -17.76 -15.73 4.70
C ASN A 265 -18.22 -14.31 4.27
N LEU A 266 -17.60 -13.78 3.22
CA LEU A 266 -17.86 -12.47 2.63
C LEU A 266 -18.97 -12.55 1.58
N ALA A 267 -20.22 -12.60 2.03
CA ALA A 267 -21.38 -12.91 1.18
C ALA A 267 -21.59 -11.89 0.03
N THR A 268 -21.29 -10.61 0.25
CA THR A 268 -21.47 -9.59 -0.81
C THR A 268 -20.46 -9.81 -1.93
N LEU A 269 -19.22 -10.14 -1.57
CA LEU A 269 -18.19 -10.51 -2.54
C LEU A 269 -18.52 -11.84 -3.24
N GLN A 270 -19.06 -12.83 -2.53
CA GLN A 270 -19.53 -14.08 -3.15
C GLN A 270 -20.58 -13.80 -4.25
N ASP A 271 -21.60 -12.99 -3.95
CA ASP A 271 -22.65 -12.62 -4.91
C ASP A 271 -22.07 -11.86 -6.13
N GLN A 272 -21.14 -10.93 -5.90
CA GLN A 272 -20.49 -10.18 -6.97
C GLN A 272 -19.66 -11.10 -7.87
N CYS A 273 -18.89 -12.04 -7.30
CA CYS A 273 -18.15 -13.05 -8.06
C CYS A 273 -19.09 -13.93 -8.90
N LEU A 274 -20.20 -14.41 -8.32
CA LEU A 274 -21.17 -15.22 -9.07
C LEU A 274 -21.82 -14.48 -10.23
N SER A 275 -22.00 -13.16 -10.09
CA SER A 275 -22.60 -12.33 -11.13
C SER A 275 -21.71 -12.23 -12.37
N GLN A 276 -20.39 -12.41 -12.23
CA GLN A 276 -19.41 -12.30 -13.32
C GLN A 276 -19.39 -13.52 -14.25
N PHE A 277 -19.97 -14.67 -13.85
CA PHE A 277 -20.10 -15.80 -14.76
C PHE A 277 -21.19 -15.52 -15.81
N ASP A 278 -20.80 -15.46 -17.07
CA ASP A 278 -21.68 -15.22 -18.21
C ASP A 278 -21.88 -16.48 -19.05
N GLU A 279 -20.97 -17.45 -18.97
CA GLU A 279 -21.04 -18.72 -19.70
C GLU A 279 -20.95 -19.94 -18.79
N ILE A 280 -21.65 -21.03 -19.16
CA ILE A 280 -21.63 -22.30 -18.41
C ILE A 280 -20.20 -22.87 -18.33
N TYR A 281 -19.40 -22.65 -19.37
CA TYR A 281 -18.03 -23.14 -19.44
C TYR A 281 -17.15 -22.58 -18.30
N GLU A 282 -17.33 -21.31 -17.92
CA GLU A 282 -16.57 -20.67 -16.83
C GLU A 282 -16.89 -21.31 -15.46
N ILE A 283 -18.13 -21.74 -15.25
CA ILE A 283 -18.54 -22.48 -14.06
C ILE A 283 -17.91 -23.89 -14.05
N VAL A 284 -17.74 -24.50 -15.22
CA VAL A 284 -17.01 -25.78 -15.36
C VAL A 284 -15.53 -25.59 -15.04
N GLU A 285 -14.90 -24.52 -15.53
CA GLU A 285 -13.52 -24.18 -15.17
C GLU A 285 -13.35 -23.95 -13.66
N LEU A 286 -14.28 -23.22 -13.03
CA LEU A 286 -14.28 -23.04 -11.58
C LEU A 286 -14.27 -24.40 -10.86
N ARG A 287 -15.09 -25.36 -11.31
CA ARG A 287 -15.16 -26.71 -10.73
C ARG A 287 -13.82 -27.44 -10.78
N ASP A 288 -13.09 -27.27 -11.87
CA ASP A 288 -11.80 -27.93 -12.08
C ASP A 288 -10.63 -27.17 -11.43
N SER A 289 -10.88 -25.96 -10.90
CA SER A 289 -9.90 -25.13 -10.20
C SER A 289 -9.73 -25.49 -8.72
N ASP A 290 -8.60 -25.09 -8.14
CA ASP A 290 -8.33 -25.24 -6.71
C ASP A 290 -9.27 -24.40 -5.82
N ALA A 291 -9.93 -23.38 -6.37
CA ALA A 291 -10.87 -22.55 -5.62
C ALA A 291 -12.14 -23.33 -5.24
N TYR A 292 -12.52 -24.36 -6.03
CA TYR A 292 -13.76 -25.13 -5.82
C TYR A 292 -13.83 -25.78 -4.43
N GLN A 293 -12.68 -26.17 -3.86
CA GLN A 293 -12.62 -26.84 -2.56
C GLN A 293 -13.07 -25.94 -1.40
N PHE A 294 -13.06 -24.62 -1.58
CA PHE A 294 -13.43 -23.65 -0.56
C PHE A 294 -14.91 -23.29 -0.58
N LEU A 295 -15.64 -23.64 -1.65
CA LEU A 295 -17.06 -23.28 -1.80
C LEU A 295 -17.91 -23.88 -0.68
N THR A 296 -18.70 -23.03 -0.05
CA THR A 296 -19.73 -23.44 0.89
C THR A 296 -20.86 -24.16 0.16
N GLU A 297 -21.66 -24.95 0.89
CA GLU A 297 -22.83 -25.62 0.32
C GLU A 297 -23.85 -24.61 -0.25
N GLU A 298 -24.01 -23.46 0.40
CA GLU A 298 -24.88 -22.38 -0.07
C GLU A 298 -24.39 -21.82 -1.42
N LEU A 299 -23.08 -21.61 -1.56
CA LEU A 299 -22.51 -21.11 -2.81
C LEU A 299 -22.62 -22.12 -3.95
N LYS A 300 -22.48 -23.42 -3.66
CA LYS A 300 -22.71 -24.50 -4.65
C LYS A 300 -24.16 -24.51 -5.14
N VAL A 301 -25.13 -24.29 -4.25
CA VAL A 301 -26.56 -24.17 -4.63
C VAL A 301 -26.76 -22.97 -5.55
N ASN A 302 -26.19 -21.80 -5.20
CA ASN A 302 -26.30 -20.60 -6.03
C ASN A 302 -25.61 -20.76 -7.39
N LEU A 303 -24.46 -21.46 -7.45
CA LEU A 303 -23.81 -21.82 -8.72
C LEU A 303 -24.68 -22.73 -9.58
N PHE A 304 -25.38 -23.69 -8.98
CA PHE A 304 -26.30 -24.56 -9.70
C PHE A 304 -27.49 -23.78 -10.27
N GLU A 305 -28.09 -22.89 -9.49
CA GLU A 305 -29.16 -22.00 -9.96
C GLU A 305 -28.67 -21.07 -11.08
N LYS A 306 -27.46 -20.50 -10.94
CA LYS A 306 -26.82 -19.70 -11.97
C LYS A 306 -26.62 -20.51 -13.26
N MET A 307 -26.12 -21.74 -13.17
CA MET A 307 -25.95 -22.63 -14.32
C MET A 307 -27.30 -22.94 -15.02
N ILE A 308 -28.37 -23.19 -14.26
CA ILE A 308 -29.72 -23.36 -14.83
C ILE A 308 -30.18 -22.10 -15.56
N SER A 309 -29.93 -20.92 -14.97
CA SER A 309 -30.31 -19.64 -15.57
C SER A 309 -29.61 -19.40 -16.92
N LEU A 310 -28.30 -19.69 -16.99
CA LEU A 310 -27.50 -19.59 -18.21
C LEU A 310 -27.95 -20.63 -19.26
N TRP A 311 -28.24 -21.86 -18.83
CA TRP A 311 -28.74 -22.91 -19.72
C TRP A 311 -30.07 -22.54 -20.38
N LYS A 312 -31.00 -21.96 -19.61
CA LYS A 312 -32.28 -21.43 -20.13
C LYS A 312 -32.06 -20.24 -21.07
N ALA A 313 -31.14 -19.33 -20.72
CA ALA A 313 -30.81 -18.17 -21.55
C ALA A 313 -30.27 -18.58 -22.94
N ASN A 314 -29.56 -19.71 -23.02
CA ASN A 314 -29.07 -20.29 -24.27
C ASN A 314 -30.15 -20.98 -25.13
N GLY A 315 -31.44 -20.87 -24.77
CA GLY A 315 -32.55 -21.34 -25.59
C GLY A 315 -32.81 -22.85 -25.51
N ASN A 316 -32.14 -23.56 -24.60
CA ASN A 316 -32.40 -24.97 -24.34
C ASN A 316 -33.69 -25.10 -23.50
N ARG A 317 -34.59 -26.00 -23.92
CA ARG A 317 -35.87 -26.31 -23.24
C ARG A 317 -35.82 -27.66 -22.56
#